data_AF-A0A0B6YZA2-F1
#
_entry.id   AF-A0A0B6YZA2-F1
#
_cell.length_a   1.000
_cell.length_b   1.000
_cell.length_c   1.000
_cell.angle_alpha   90.00
_cell.angle_beta   90.00
_cell.angle_gamma   90.00
#
_symmetry.space_group_name_H-M   'P 1'
#
loop_
_entity.id
_entity.type
_entity.pdbx_description
1 polymer ?
#
loop_
_entity_poly.entity_id
_entity_poly.type
_entity_poly.pdbx_seq_one_letter_code
_entity_poly.pdbx_strand_id
1 'polypeptide(L)'
;LDTYHKTHNIRFHPLDACQFELVRFRVRPRANRELPLQLRITQVMKGHHFEVRVDLLVTGYHAFSKKCGQFPCEDIEVRIKIPEVWIYYFRYEKRFGYGSLKAMARKPGKIKGLERITMMAQGLLTPALMEASVGSAKYEHLYRSVVWRIPRLPERNHGAYKNHLFVLHLSLGEHDEVPDQLEQWANVSFTMPASTVSKAQVRSISVENPDPPEKWVRYIAKYQYKVDIDNQVETESDRETSD
;
A
#
# COMPACT_ATOMS: atom_id res chain seq x y z
N LEU A 1 -23.85 17.93 -28.19
CA LEU A 1 -22.41 18.25 -28.02
C LEU A 1 -22.10 19.69 -28.44
N ASP A 2 -22.81 20.26 -29.41
CA ASP A 2 -22.60 21.62 -29.93
C ASP A 2 -22.59 22.72 -28.85
N THR A 3 -23.48 22.65 -27.86
CA THR A 3 -23.48 23.58 -26.71
C THR A 3 -22.20 23.50 -25.89
N TYR A 4 -21.67 22.29 -25.69
CA TYR A 4 -20.41 22.09 -24.98
C TYR A 4 -19.23 22.62 -25.78
N HIS A 5 -19.20 22.41 -27.10
CA HIS A 5 -18.12 22.95 -27.95
C HIS A 5 -18.09 24.48 -27.98
N LYS A 6 -19.25 25.15 -27.86
CA LYS A 6 -19.35 26.62 -27.86
C LYS A 6 -19.15 27.25 -26.48
N THR A 7 -19.65 26.62 -25.42
CA THR A 7 -19.75 27.24 -24.08
C THR A 7 -18.99 26.50 -22.99
N HIS A 8 -18.45 25.31 -23.28
CA HIS A 8 -17.89 24.37 -22.31
C HIS A 8 -18.87 23.94 -21.19
N ASN A 9 -20.17 24.17 -21.37
CA ASN A 9 -21.20 23.71 -20.44
C ASN A 9 -21.85 22.42 -20.93
N ILE A 10 -22.03 21.48 -20.01
CA ILE A 10 -22.79 20.25 -20.23
C ILE A 10 -24.19 20.49 -19.69
N ARG A 11 -25.19 20.52 -20.57
CA ARG A 11 -26.61 20.61 -20.23
C ARG A 11 -27.29 19.28 -20.52
N PHE A 12 -28.11 18.80 -19.60
CA PHE A 12 -28.84 17.55 -19.71
C PHE A 12 -30.08 17.61 -18.81
N HIS A 13 -31.04 16.72 -19.07
CA HIS A 13 -32.23 16.54 -18.24
C HIS A 13 -32.13 15.14 -17.58
N PRO A 14 -31.77 15.05 -16.28
CA PRO A 14 -31.66 13.75 -15.62
C PRO A 14 -33.01 13.08 -15.46
N LEU A 15 -33.03 11.75 -15.44
CA LEU A 15 -34.19 11.00 -14.95
C LEU A 15 -34.29 11.15 -13.43
N ASP A 16 -35.51 11.21 -12.92
CA ASP A 16 -35.76 11.37 -11.49
C ASP A 16 -35.23 10.17 -10.69
N ALA A 17 -34.69 10.44 -9.51
CA ALA A 17 -34.14 9.47 -8.55
C ALA A 17 -33.16 8.42 -9.13
N CYS A 18 -32.55 8.67 -10.29
CA CYS A 18 -31.65 7.72 -10.94
C CYS A 18 -30.17 8.09 -10.77
N GLN A 19 -29.34 7.10 -10.47
CA GLN A 19 -27.89 7.21 -10.60
C GLN A 19 -27.48 6.93 -12.05
N PHE A 20 -26.72 7.84 -12.66
CA PHE A 20 -26.24 7.67 -14.04
C PHE A 20 -24.81 8.22 -14.20
N GLU A 21 -24.10 7.74 -15.23
CA GLU A 21 -22.78 8.26 -15.62
C GLU A 21 -22.96 9.44 -16.58
N LEU A 22 -22.62 10.66 -16.14
CA LEU A 22 -22.74 11.86 -16.98
C LEU A 22 -21.60 11.99 -18.00
N VAL A 23 -20.35 11.75 -17.56
CA VAL A 23 -19.15 11.90 -18.40
C VAL A 23 -18.14 10.82 -18.06
N ARG A 24 -17.56 10.22 -19.10
CA ARG A 24 -16.35 9.41 -19.02
C ARG A 24 -15.26 10.04 -19.86
N PHE A 25 -14.09 10.26 -19.25
CA PHE A 25 -12.96 10.84 -19.95
C PHE A 25 -11.65 10.17 -19.53
N ARG A 26 -10.64 10.26 -20.39
CA ARG A 26 -9.29 9.73 -20.14
C ARG A 26 -8.29 10.87 -20.20
N VAL A 27 -7.41 10.93 -19.22
CA VAL A 27 -6.28 11.87 -19.19
C VAL A 27 -4.99 11.07 -19.32
N ARG A 28 -4.04 11.57 -20.12
CA ARG A 28 -2.68 11.01 -20.14
C ARG A 28 -1.90 11.58 -18.94
N PRO A 29 -1.29 10.74 -18.09
CA PRO A 29 -0.39 11.23 -17.06
C PRO A 29 0.72 12.09 -17.68
N ARG A 30 1.06 13.21 -17.02
CA ARG A 30 2.25 13.98 -17.41
C ARG A 30 3.49 13.16 -17.07
N ALA A 31 4.52 13.25 -17.92
CA ALA A 31 5.83 12.66 -17.65
C ALA A 31 6.42 13.23 -16.34
N ASN A 32 7.22 12.42 -15.64
CA ASN A 32 7.95 12.80 -14.42
C ASN A 32 7.07 13.25 -13.25
N ARG A 33 5.85 12.73 -13.15
CA ARG A 33 5.00 13.00 -12.00
C ARG A 33 5.22 11.97 -10.91
N GLU A 34 5.70 12.44 -9.76
CA GLU A 34 5.79 11.61 -8.57
C GLU A 34 4.40 11.09 -8.15
N LEU A 35 4.35 9.81 -7.82
CA LEU A 35 3.16 9.19 -7.26
C LEU A 35 2.95 9.66 -5.81
N PRO A 36 1.69 9.82 -5.35
CA PRO A 36 1.38 10.19 -3.96
C PRO A 36 1.99 9.24 -2.91
N LEU A 37 2.16 7.98 -3.30
CA LEU A 37 2.70 6.92 -2.48
C LEU A 37 3.92 6.33 -3.21
N GLN A 38 5.09 6.50 -2.64
CA GLN A 38 6.33 5.88 -3.11
C GLN A 38 6.62 4.64 -2.27
N LEU A 39 6.93 3.54 -2.94
CA LEU A 39 7.31 2.30 -2.31
C LEU A 39 8.62 1.82 -2.91
N ARG A 40 9.51 1.34 -2.05
CA ARG A 40 10.68 0.54 -2.41
C ARG A 40 10.53 -0.82 -1.76
N ILE A 41 10.64 -1.87 -2.56
CA ILE A 41 10.53 -3.24 -2.08
C ILE A 41 11.81 -3.96 -2.47
N THR A 42 12.45 -4.57 -1.49
CA THR A 42 13.65 -5.39 -1.67
C THR A 42 13.36 -6.78 -1.14
N GLN A 43 13.72 -7.80 -1.91
CA GLN A 43 13.72 -9.19 -1.50
C GLN A 43 15.15 -9.68 -1.50
N VAL A 44 15.56 -10.33 -0.41
CA VAL A 44 16.91 -10.87 -0.28
C VAL A 44 16.80 -12.34 0.06
N MET A 45 17.42 -13.18 -0.75
CA MET A 45 17.58 -14.61 -0.51
C MET A 45 19.04 -14.88 -0.13
N LYS A 46 19.28 -15.35 1.09
CA LYS A 46 20.60 -15.72 1.62
C LYS A 46 20.59 -17.18 2.04
N GLY A 47 21.00 -18.09 1.16
CA GLY A 47 20.87 -19.52 1.41
C GLY A 47 19.41 -19.89 1.68
N HIS A 48 19.07 -20.31 2.91
CA HIS A 48 17.71 -20.67 3.33
C HIS A 48 16.99 -19.54 4.08
N HIS A 49 17.55 -18.33 4.10
CA HIS A 49 16.92 -17.16 4.71
C HIS A 49 16.36 -16.23 3.64
N PHE A 50 15.05 -16.00 3.70
CA PHE A 50 14.34 -15.09 2.83
C PHE A 50 13.87 -13.87 3.62
N GLU A 51 14.26 -12.68 3.18
CA GLU A 51 13.86 -11.41 3.74
C GLU A 51 13.09 -10.59 2.71
N VAL A 52 11.97 -9.99 3.12
CA VAL A 52 11.31 -8.93 2.35
C VAL A 52 11.28 -7.66 3.17
N ARG A 53 11.76 -6.57 2.57
CA ARG A 53 11.71 -5.24 3.16
C ARG A 53 10.91 -4.32 2.26
N VAL A 54 9.95 -3.60 2.85
CA VAL A 54 9.16 -2.57 2.18
C VAL A 54 9.33 -1.25 2.92
N ASP A 55 9.90 -0.27 2.22
CA ASP A 55 9.95 1.13 2.65
C ASP A 55 8.86 1.90 1.91
N LEU A 56 7.93 2.49 2.65
CA LEU A 56 6.78 3.22 2.13
C LEU A 56 6.80 4.67 2.61
N LEU A 57 6.62 5.58 1.66
CA LEU A 57 6.64 7.02 1.87
C LEU A 57 5.45 7.69 1.20
N VAL A 58 4.77 8.60 1.92
CA VAL A 58 3.77 9.48 1.30
C VAL A 58 4.44 10.78 0.87
N THR A 59 4.35 11.10 -0.41
CA THR A 59 4.88 12.33 -0.99
C THR A 59 3.86 13.47 -0.85
N GLY A 60 4.34 14.71 -0.65
CA GLY A 60 3.51 15.90 -0.82
C GLY A 60 2.45 16.19 0.25
N TYR A 61 2.45 15.52 1.41
CA TYR A 61 1.65 15.91 2.57
C TYR A 61 2.51 16.69 3.56
N HIS A 62 2.23 17.97 3.85
CA HIS A 62 2.92 18.75 4.88
C HIS A 62 1.98 19.09 6.04
N ALA A 63 2.09 18.34 7.14
CA ALA A 63 1.24 18.45 8.33
C ALA A 63 1.05 19.87 8.92
N PHE A 64 1.95 20.81 8.61
CA PHE A 64 1.92 22.20 9.10
C PHE A 64 1.43 23.23 8.05
N SER A 65 1.01 22.79 6.86
CA SER A 65 0.53 23.69 5.81
C SER A 65 -0.99 23.68 5.73
N LYS A 66 -1.63 24.81 6.05
CA LYS A 66 -3.07 25.04 5.80
C LYS A 66 -3.41 25.19 4.30
N LYS A 67 -2.49 24.83 3.39
CA LYS A 67 -2.72 24.94 1.95
C LYS A 67 -3.73 23.91 1.49
N CYS A 68 -4.73 24.37 0.73
CA CYS A 68 -5.68 23.54 0.00
C CYS A 68 -4.90 22.50 -0.85
N GLY A 69 -5.22 21.21 -0.72
CA GLY A 69 -4.71 20.17 -1.63
C GLY A 69 -3.84 19.05 -1.01
N GLN A 70 -3.73 18.96 0.31
CA GLN A 70 -3.03 17.84 0.96
C GLN A 70 -4.02 16.78 1.40
N PHE A 71 -4.01 15.68 0.67
CA PHE A 71 -4.98 14.61 0.84
C PHE A 71 -4.28 13.36 1.37
N PRO A 72 -4.80 12.75 2.44
CA PRO A 72 -4.26 11.48 2.90
C PRO A 72 -4.48 10.41 1.83
N CYS A 73 -3.58 9.43 1.80
CA CYS A 73 -3.82 8.15 1.16
C CYS A 73 -4.61 7.29 2.15
N GLU A 74 -5.77 6.81 1.74
CA GLU A 74 -6.69 6.01 2.56
C GLU A 74 -6.81 4.61 1.96
N ASP A 75 -7.14 3.63 2.81
CA ASP A 75 -7.34 2.23 2.41
C ASP A 75 -6.16 1.68 1.60
N ILE A 76 -4.94 1.94 2.09
CA ILE A 76 -3.72 1.51 1.41
C ILE A 76 -3.57 0.00 1.59
N GLU A 77 -3.33 -0.69 0.50
CA GLU A 77 -3.11 -2.12 0.44
C GLU A 77 -1.89 -2.41 -0.43
N VAL A 78 -0.88 -3.03 0.18
CA VAL A 78 0.31 -3.52 -0.50
C VAL A 78 0.28 -5.04 -0.47
N ARG A 79 0.30 -5.69 -1.65
CA ARG A 79 0.27 -7.14 -1.79
C ARG A 79 1.59 -7.65 -2.33
N ILE A 80 2.25 -8.45 -1.52
CA ILE A 80 3.50 -9.13 -1.86
C ILE A 80 3.15 -10.60 -2.01
N LYS A 81 3.26 -11.14 -3.22
CA LYS A 81 2.99 -12.56 -3.43
C LYS A 81 4.08 -13.39 -2.79
N ILE A 82 3.64 -14.51 -2.22
CA ILE A 82 4.52 -15.50 -1.61
C ILE A 82 4.39 -16.79 -2.44
N PRO A 83 5.51 -17.47 -2.73
CA PRO A 83 5.50 -18.80 -3.34
C PRO A 83 4.59 -19.78 -2.63
N GLU A 84 3.94 -20.66 -3.39
CA GLU A 84 2.94 -21.59 -2.83
C GLU A 84 3.55 -22.56 -1.82
N VAL A 85 4.76 -23.02 -2.10
CA VAL A 85 5.56 -23.90 -1.24
C VAL A 85 5.81 -23.31 0.15
N TRP A 86 5.80 -21.99 0.30
CA TRP A 86 6.06 -21.34 1.59
C TRP A 86 4.78 -20.94 2.35
N ILE A 87 3.58 -21.19 1.80
CA ILE A 87 2.32 -20.76 2.41
C ILE A 87 2.13 -21.31 3.83
N TYR A 88 2.63 -22.50 4.09
CA TYR A 88 2.45 -23.18 5.38
C TYR A 88 3.08 -22.39 6.54
N TYR A 89 4.19 -21.66 6.30
CA TYR A 89 4.80 -20.78 7.29
C TYR A 89 3.90 -19.66 7.76
N PHE A 90 2.94 -19.24 6.93
CA PHE A 90 2.03 -18.15 7.25
C PHE A 90 0.72 -18.63 7.86
N ARG A 91 0.56 -19.94 8.05
CA ARG A 91 -0.65 -20.54 8.58
C ARG A 91 -0.39 -21.24 9.90
N TYR A 92 -1.42 -21.31 10.72
CA TYR A 92 -1.41 -22.11 11.92
C TYR A 92 -2.72 -22.86 12.04
N GLU A 93 -2.66 -24.06 12.59
CA GLU A 93 -3.85 -24.87 12.81
C GLU A 93 -4.69 -24.30 13.95
N LYS A 94 -6.01 -24.32 13.75
CA LYS A 94 -7.00 -24.00 14.78
C LYS A 94 -7.84 -25.24 15.03
N ARG A 95 -8.55 -25.26 16.16
CA ARG A 95 -9.54 -26.31 16.47
C ARG A 95 -10.54 -26.55 15.32
N PHE A 96 -10.83 -25.52 14.53
CA PHE A 96 -11.63 -25.62 13.31
C PHE A 96 -10.93 -24.89 12.15
N GLY A 97 -10.15 -25.63 11.35
CA GLY A 97 -9.49 -25.13 10.15
C GLY A 97 -8.16 -24.42 10.40
N TYR A 98 -7.80 -23.47 9.53
CA TYR A 98 -6.51 -22.78 9.57
C TYR A 98 -6.66 -21.27 9.77
N GLY A 99 -5.82 -20.70 10.64
CA GLY A 99 -5.62 -19.26 10.76
C GLY A 99 -4.44 -18.78 9.93
N SER A 100 -4.32 -17.46 9.77
CA SER A 100 -3.15 -16.81 9.17
C SER A 100 -2.42 -15.96 10.21
N LEU A 101 -1.09 -16.06 10.20
CA LEU A 101 -0.25 -15.23 11.05
C LEU A 101 -0.41 -13.75 10.70
N LYS A 102 -0.35 -12.92 11.73
CA LYS A 102 -0.45 -11.47 11.63
C LYS A 102 0.90 -10.87 12.00
N ALA A 103 1.27 -9.79 11.32
CA ALA A 103 2.48 -9.05 11.63
C ALA A 103 2.43 -8.45 13.02
N MET A 104 3.57 -8.47 13.70
CA MET A 104 3.77 -7.76 14.96
C MET A 104 3.97 -6.27 14.69
N ALA A 105 3.43 -5.42 15.56
CA ALA A 105 3.59 -3.98 15.43
C ALA A 105 4.99 -3.55 15.89
N ARG A 106 5.79 -2.94 14.99
CA ARG A 106 7.13 -2.42 15.28
C ARG A 106 7.14 -0.89 15.27
N LYS A 107 7.02 -0.23 16.41
CA LYS A 107 7.15 1.24 16.47
C LYS A 107 8.64 1.62 16.43
N PRO A 108 9.14 2.31 15.38
CA PRO A 108 10.53 2.76 15.36
C PRO A 108 10.80 3.69 16.55
N GLY A 109 11.89 3.43 17.28
CA GLY A 109 12.33 4.23 18.43
C GLY A 109 11.66 3.92 19.78
N LYS A 110 10.71 2.98 19.86
CA LYS A 110 10.16 2.49 21.15
C LYS A 110 10.25 0.98 21.21
N ILE A 111 11.43 0.48 21.60
CA ILE A 111 11.56 -0.92 21.99
C ILE A 111 10.78 -1.09 23.29
N LYS A 112 9.67 -1.81 23.26
CA LYS A 112 8.94 -2.19 24.47
C LYS A 112 9.70 -3.33 25.14
N GLY A 113 10.20 -3.07 26.34
CA GLY A 113 10.83 -4.06 27.22
C GLY A 113 12.33 -4.17 27.02
N LEU A 114 13.09 -3.69 28.00
CA LEU A 114 14.54 -3.92 28.09
C LEU A 114 14.84 -5.43 28.06
N GLU A 115 13.95 -6.24 28.66
CA GLU A 115 13.98 -7.71 28.61
C GLU A 115 13.96 -8.26 27.18
N ARG A 116 13.24 -7.66 26.22
CA ARG A 116 13.29 -8.11 24.81
C ARG A 116 14.64 -7.86 24.18
N ILE A 117 15.30 -6.75 24.52
CA ILE A 117 16.65 -6.44 24.01
C ILE A 117 17.63 -7.44 24.60
N THR A 118 17.55 -7.71 25.90
CA THR A 118 18.39 -8.70 26.57
C THR A 118 18.15 -10.11 26.02
N MET A 119 16.89 -10.51 25.82
CA MET A 119 16.58 -11.83 25.27
C MET A 119 16.92 -11.96 23.78
N MET A 120 16.81 -10.90 22.97
CA MET A 120 17.33 -10.90 21.58
C MET A 120 18.86 -10.95 21.56
N ALA A 121 19.54 -10.19 22.41
CA ALA A 121 21.01 -10.19 22.53
C ALA A 121 21.55 -11.53 23.07
N GLN A 122 20.75 -12.25 23.86
CA GLN A 122 21.02 -13.61 24.33
C GLN A 122 20.55 -14.70 23.34
N GLY A 123 20.03 -14.34 22.16
CA GLY A 123 19.56 -15.29 21.15
C GLY A 123 18.31 -16.10 21.54
N LEU A 124 17.62 -15.71 22.62
CA LEU A 124 16.46 -16.40 23.18
C LEU A 124 15.13 -16.02 22.52
N LEU A 125 15.13 -15.03 21.61
CA LEU A 125 13.95 -14.61 20.86
C LEU A 125 14.18 -14.78 19.37
N THR A 126 13.37 -15.65 18.77
CA THR A 126 13.26 -15.76 17.31
C THR A 126 12.70 -14.45 16.75
N PRO A 127 13.30 -13.86 15.70
CA PRO A 127 12.74 -12.69 15.04
C PRO A 127 11.31 -12.99 14.57
N ALA A 128 10.45 -11.98 14.62
CA ALA A 128 9.08 -12.12 14.13
C ALA A 128 9.09 -12.50 12.65
N LEU A 129 8.23 -13.44 12.24
CA LEU A 129 8.03 -13.73 10.82
C LEU A 129 7.66 -12.46 10.03
N MET A 130 6.83 -11.59 10.62
CA MET A 130 6.41 -10.34 9.99
C MET A 130 6.35 -9.20 11.01
N GLU A 131 6.86 -8.03 10.63
CA GLU A 131 6.83 -6.80 11.40
C GLU A 131 6.29 -5.65 10.55
N ALA A 132 5.31 -4.92 11.06
CA ALA A 132 4.75 -3.75 10.39
C ALA A 132 4.86 -2.53 11.31
N SER A 133 5.37 -1.42 10.78
CA SER A 133 5.49 -0.18 11.55
C SER A 133 4.14 0.52 11.79
N VAL A 134 3.21 0.36 10.85
CA VAL A 134 1.85 0.90 10.87
C VAL A 134 0.89 -0.10 10.24
N GLY A 135 -0.41 0.07 10.54
CA GLY A 135 -1.43 -0.81 9.99
C GLY A 135 -1.29 -2.25 10.47
N SER A 136 -1.74 -3.19 9.64
CA SER A 136 -1.66 -4.62 9.91
C SER A 136 -1.29 -5.37 8.64
N ALA A 137 -0.43 -6.36 8.74
CA ALA A 137 -0.15 -7.28 7.64
C ALA A 137 -0.49 -8.70 8.05
N LYS A 138 -0.95 -9.50 7.09
CA LYS A 138 -1.19 -10.94 7.25
C LYS A 138 -1.18 -11.60 5.89
N TYR A 139 -0.95 -12.90 5.87
CA TYR A 139 -1.18 -13.68 4.66
C TYR A 139 -2.69 -13.79 4.37
N GLU A 140 -3.07 -13.58 3.12
CA GLU A 140 -4.42 -13.80 2.64
C GLU A 140 -4.43 -14.76 1.45
N HIS A 141 -5.09 -15.89 1.64
CA HIS A 141 -5.09 -16.94 0.65
C HIS A 141 -5.80 -16.56 -0.65
N LEU A 142 -6.87 -15.75 -0.57
CA LEU A 142 -7.59 -15.24 -1.74
C LEU A 142 -6.65 -14.54 -2.74
N TYR A 143 -5.61 -13.88 -2.23
CA TYR A 143 -4.62 -13.17 -3.04
C TYR A 143 -3.29 -13.92 -3.17
N ARG A 144 -3.13 -15.06 -2.49
CA ARG A 144 -1.86 -15.80 -2.36
C ARG A 144 -0.69 -14.87 -2.02
N SER A 145 -0.95 -13.91 -1.12
CA SER A 145 -0.05 -12.80 -0.85
C SER A 145 -0.06 -12.47 0.63
N VAL A 146 1.06 -11.95 1.11
CA VAL A 146 1.09 -11.15 2.32
C VAL A 146 0.52 -9.78 1.97
N VAL A 147 -0.56 -9.41 2.66
CA VAL A 147 -1.30 -8.18 2.43
C VAL A 147 -1.09 -7.25 3.60
N TRP A 148 -0.41 -6.13 3.35
CA TRP A 148 -0.21 -5.06 4.31
C TRP A 148 -1.27 -3.97 4.08
N ARG A 149 -2.15 -3.81 5.07
CA ARG A 149 -3.22 -2.81 5.06
C ARG A 149 -2.94 -1.68 6.02
N ILE A 150 -3.02 -0.45 5.50
CA ILE A 150 -2.82 0.77 6.26
C ILE A 150 -4.07 1.64 6.05
N PRO A 151 -4.87 1.92 7.11
CA PRO A 151 -6.13 2.63 6.95
C PRO A 151 -5.95 4.04 6.38
N ARG A 152 -4.89 4.74 6.82
CA ARG A 152 -4.65 6.12 6.43
C ARG A 152 -3.19 6.50 6.63
N LEU A 153 -2.59 7.12 5.63
CA LEU A 153 -1.32 7.83 5.74
C LEU A 153 -1.36 9.24 5.14
N PRO A 154 -0.63 10.19 5.73
CA PRO A 154 0.03 10.08 7.03
C PRO A 154 -0.99 9.97 8.18
N GLU A 155 -0.57 9.38 9.29
CA GLU A 155 -1.40 9.27 10.50
C GLU A 155 -1.76 10.67 11.02
N ARG A 156 -2.87 10.77 11.77
CA ARG A 156 -3.28 12.05 12.37
C ARG A 156 -2.12 12.61 13.20
N ASN A 157 -1.73 13.85 12.94
CA ASN A 157 -0.64 14.58 13.61
C ASN A 157 0.80 14.14 13.28
N HIS A 158 1.02 13.24 12.32
CA HIS A 158 2.37 12.94 11.85
C HIS A 158 2.80 13.86 10.70
N GLY A 159 4.10 14.19 10.69
CA GLY A 159 4.73 15.00 9.66
C GLY A 159 4.76 14.33 8.29
N ALA A 160 5.05 15.17 7.29
CA ALA A 160 5.43 14.76 5.95
C ALA A 160 6.60 13.78 5.95
N TYR A 161 6.73 12.97 4.90
CA TYR A 161 7.95 12.21 4.61
C TYR A 161 8.41 11.23 5.70
N LYS A 162 7.50 10.79 6.57
CA LYS A 162 7.78 9.69 7.49
C LYS A 162 7.85 8.39 6.68
N ASN A 163 8.97 7.69 6.80
CA ASN A 163 9.11 6.36 6.22
C ASN A 163 8.39 5.33 7.09
N HIS A 164 7.65 4.44 6.45
CA HIS A 164 6.92 3.34 7.05
C HIS A 164 7.50 2.03 6.54
N LEU A 165 7.95 1.21 7.49
CA LEU A 165 8.60 -0.06 7.23
C LEU A 165 7.63 -1.22 7.40
N PHE A 166 7.71 -2.19 6.50
CA PHE A 166 7.25 -3.57 6.71
C PHE A 166 8.42 -4.52 6.43
N VAL A 167 8.58 -5.52 7.28
CA VAL A 167 9.64 -6.53 7.18
C VAL A 167 9.03 -7.91 7.32
N LEU A 168 9.49 -8.86 6.51
CA LEU A 168 9.17 -10.27 6.60
C LEU A 168 10.47 -11.04 6.63
N HIS A 169 10.65 -11.89 7.64
CA HIS A 169 11.79 -12.79 7.75
C HIS A 169 11.28 -14.22 7.72
N LEU A 170 11.83 -15.04 6.84
CA LEU A 170 11.48 -16.44 6.69
C LEU A 170 12.77 -17.28 6.72
N SER A 171 12.84 -18.23 7.64
CA SER A 171 13.92 -19.22 7.69
C SER A 171 13.35 -20.54 7.20
N LEU A 172 13.79 -20.96 6.02
CA LEU A 172 13.39 -22.19 5.37
C LEU A 172 14.11 -23.38 6.02
N GLY A 173 13.43 -24.51 6.10
CA GLY A 173 14.01 -25.79 6.50
C GLY A 173 14.91 -26.35 5.42
N GLU A 174 15.68 -27.39 5.75
CA GLU A 174 16.62 -28.03 4.83
C GLU A 174 15.93 -28.70 3.62
N HIS A 175 14.68 -29.12 3.79
CA HIS A 175 13.89 -29.79 2.76
C HIS A 175 12.89 -28.87 2.05
N ASP A 176 12.91 -27.57 2.36
CA ASP A 176 12.02 -26.64 1.69
C ASP A 176 12.52 -26.28 0.30
N GLU A 177 11.61 -26.35 -0.65
CA GLU A 177 11.87 -25.93 -2.02
C GLU A 177 12.02 -24.41 -2.08
N VAL A 178 13.12 -23.95 -2.67
CA VAL A 178 13.34 -22.56 -3.06
C VAL A 178 12.95 -22.43 -4.53
N PRO A 179 11.95 -21.61 -4.89
CA PRO A 179 11.58 -21.42 -6.29
C PRO A 179 12.72 -20.80 -7.09
N ASP A 180 12.86 -21.22 -8.35
CA ASP A 180 13.88 -20.70 -9.28
C ASP A 180 13.72 -19.20 -9.55
N GLN A 181 12.49 -18.68 -9.45
CA GLN A 181 12.17 -17.28 -9.70
C GLN A 181 11.25 -16.71 -8.63
N LEU A 182 11.68 -15.60 -8.03
CA LEU A 182 10.88 -14.79 -7.13
C LEU A 182 9.98 -13.82 -7.90
N GLU A 183 8.86 -13.42 -7.30
CA GLU A 183 7.95 -12.46 -7.90
C GLU A 183 8.64 -11.10 -8.07
N GLN A 184 8.50 -10.52 -9.25
CA GLN A 184 9.14 -9.24 -9.60
C GLN A 184 8.24 -8.05 -9.30
N TRP A 185 6.94 -8.28 -9.09
CA TRP A 185 5.97 -7.20 -8.95
C TRP A 185 5.11 -7.33 -7.70
N ALA A 186 5.06 -6.27 -6.91
CA ALA A 186 4.05 -6.09 -5.88
C ALA A 186 2.86 -5.28 -6.42
N ASN A 187 1.66 -5.59 -5.97
CA ASN A 187 0.48 -4.80 -6.30
C ASN A 187 0.19 -3.79 -5.19
N VAL A 188 -0.07 -2.55 -5.56
CA VAL A 188 -0.40 -1.48 -4.63
C VAL A 188 -1.73 -0.86 -5.04
N SER A 189 -2.62 -0.68 -4.06
CA SER A 189 -3.87 0.05 -4.25
C SER A 189 -4.18 0.95 -3.07
N PHE A 190 -4.75 2.11 -3.33
CA PHE A 190 -5.23 3.04 -2.30
C PHE A 190 -6.26 4.01 -2.87
N THR A 191 -6.92 4.75 -1.99
CA THR A 191 -7.86 5.81 -2.35
C THR A 191 -7.37 7.17 -1.87
N MET A 192 -7.82 8.23 -2.54
CA MET A 192 -7.62 9.60 -2.11
C MET A 192 -8.90 10.41 -2.35
N PRO A 193 -9.20 11.41 -1.50
CA PRO A 193 -10.30 12.33 -1.70
C PRO A 193 -10.08 13.34 -2.84
N ALA A 194 -8.98 13.25 -3.60
CA ALA A 194 -8.82 13.96 -4.85
C ALA A 194 -7.81 13.24 -5.78
N SER A 195 -8.01 13.38 -7.09
CA SER A 195 -7.04 12.87 -8.07
C SER A 195 -5.88 13.84 -8.19
N THR A 196 -4.67 13.34 -7.96
CA THR A 196 -3.46 14.07 -8.33
C THR A 196 -3.34 14.08 -9.84
N VAL A 197 -3.60 12.97 -10.55
CA VAL A 197 -3.37 12.86 -12.01
C VAL A 197 -4.21 13.85 -12.81
N SER A 198 -5.54 13.76 -12.76
CA SER A 198 -6.43 14.60 -13.59
C SER A 198 -6.62 16.00 -13.03
N LYS A 199 -6.53 16.17 -11.71
CA LYS A 199 -6.93 17.39 -10.98
C LYS A 199 -8.32 17.91 -11.36
N ALA A 200 -9.18 17.03 -11.89
CA ALA A 200 -10.52 17.41 -12.30
C ALA A 200 -11.36 17.78 -11.08
N GLN A 201 -12.00 18.94 -11.13
CA GLN A 201 -12.87 19.46 -10.08
C GLN A 201 -14.16 19.97 -10.71
N VAL A 202 -15.28 19.71 -10.05
CA VAL A 202 -16.58 20.31 -10.35
C VAL A 202 -16.50 21.79 -9.97
N ARG A 203 -16.58 22.66 -10.98
CA ARG A 203 -16.57 24.12 -10.78
C ARG A 203 -17.92 24.64 -10.31
N SER A 204 -18.99 24.18 -10.95
CA SER A 204 -20.36 24.58 -10.65
C SER A 204 -21.35 23.52 -11.13
N ILE A 205 -22.47 23.39 -10.42
CA ILE A 205 -23.65 22.63 -10.83
C ILE A 205 -24.83 23.58 -10.66
N SER A 206 -25.60 23.79 -11.73
CA SER A 206 -26.79 24.63 -11.75
C SER A 206 -28.01 23.78 -12.07
N VAL A 207 -29.11 24.04 -11.37
CA VAL A 207 -30.39 23.37 -11.57
C VAL A 207 -31.42 24.47 -11.77
N GLU A 208 -32.14 24.41 -12.89
CA GLU A 208 -33.22 25.34 -13.22
C GLU A 208 -34.51 24.80 -12.58
N ASN A 209 -34.72 25.10 -11.30
CA ASN A 209 -35.93 24.76 -10.54
C ASN A 209 -36.34 25.97 -9.67
N PRO A 210 -37.63 26.33 -9.55
CA PRO A 210 -38.07 27.41 -8.67
C PRO A 210 -37.64 27.23 -7.21
N ASP A 211 -37.54 25.98 -6.74
CA ASP A 211 -36.96 25.60 -5.45
C ASP A 211 -35.71 24.72 -5.67
N PRO A 212 -34.50 25.29 -5.63
CA PRO A 212 -33.26 24.56 -5.92
C PRO A 212 -32.96 23.49 -4.86
N PRO A 213 -32.66 22.24 -5.25
CA PRO A 213 -32.32 21.19 -4.30
C PRO A 213 -30.94 21.41 -3.66
N GLU A 214 -30.70 20.75 -2.53
CA GLU A 214 -29.37 20.65 -1.94
C GLU A 214 -28.40 19.93 -2.90
N LYS A 215 -27.18 20.44 -3.03
CA LYS A 215 -26.15 19.91 -3.94
C LYS A 215 -25.00 19.35 -3.12
N TRP A 216 -24.66 18.09 -3.37
CA TRP A 216 -23.53 17.44 -2.74
C TRP A 216 -22.54 16.92 -3.77
N VAL A 217 -21.24 17.06 -3.47
CA VAL A 217 -20.15 16.59 -4.32
C VAL A 217 -19.15 15.81 -3.47
N ARG A 218 -18.79 14.62 -3.93
CA ARG A 218 -17.70 13.83 -3.36
C ARG A 218 -16.73 13.39 -4.44
N TYR A 219 -15.45 13.60 -4.15
CA TYR A 219 -14.36 13.15 -4.99
C TYR A 219 -13.77 11.86 -4.41
N ILE A 220 -13.58 10.86 -5.27
CA ILE A 220 -12.90 9.61 -4.94
C ILE A 220 -11.95 9.29 -6.08
N ALA A 221 -10.66 9.26 -5.80
CA ALA A 221 -9.64 8.78 -6.71
C ALA A 221 -9.14 7.42 -6.22
N LYS A 222 -9.21 6.40 -7.07
CA LYS A 222 -8.67 5.06 -6.81
C LYS A 222 -7.37 4.90 -7.59
N TYR A 223 -6.30 4.52 -6.90
CA TYR A 223 -5.00 4.24 -7.51
C TYR A 223 -4.75 2.74 -7.45
N GLN A 224 -4.25 2.20 -8.56
CA GLN A 224 -3.81 0.82 -8.66
C GLN A 224 -2.61 0.78 -9.60
N TYR A 225 -1.48 0.27 -9.11
CA TYR A 225 -0.26 0.10 -9.91
C TYR A 225 0.57 -1.06 -9.37
N LYS A 226 1.54 -1.49 -10.19
CA LYS A 226 2.55 -2.46 -9.82
C LYS A 226 3.85 -1.73 -9.48
N VAL A 227 4.55 -2.22 -8.48
CA VAL A 227 5.87 -1.73 -8.07
C VAL A 227 6.85 -2.86 -8.29
N ASP A 228 7.98 -2.53 -8.89
CA ASP A 228 9.08 -3.47 -9.11
C ASP A 228 9.72 -3.86 -7.78
N ILE A 229 10.13 -5.12 -7.68
CA ILE A 229 10.77 -5.70 -6.52
C ILE A 229 12.24 -5.91 -6.84
N ASP A 230 13.11 -5.26 -6.07
CA ASP A 230 14.55 -5.46 -6.16
C ASP A 230 14.92 -6.82 -5.55
N ASN A 231 15.16 -7.81 -6.40
CA ASN A 231 15.47 -9.18 -6.00
C ASN A 231 16.99 -9.38 -5.94
N GLN A 232 17.50 -9.68 -4.76
CA GLN A 232 18.91 -9.94 -4.48
C GLN A 232 19.07 -11.39 -4.03
N VAL A 233 19.81 -12.20 -4.80
CA VAL A 233 20.12 -13.59 -4.45
C VAL A 233 21.61 -13.63 -4.11
N GLU A 234 21.92 -13.69 -2.82
CA GLU A 234 23.30 -13.84 -2.36
C GLU A 234 23.68 -15.32 -2.46
N THR A 235 24.61 -15.62 -3.36
CA THR A 235 25.18 -16.97 -3.48
C THR A 235 26.41 -17.03 -2.57
N GLU A 236 26.73 -18.20 -2.01
CA GLU A 236 27.83 -18.35 -1.03
C GLU A 236 29.20 -17.83 -1.54
N SER A 237 29.37 -17.68 -2.85
CA SER A 237 30.55 -17.06 -3.48
C SER A 237 30.77 -15.58 -3.14
N ASP A 238 29.74 -14.84 -2.73
CA ASP A 238 29.87 -13.40 -2.41
C ASP A 238 30.39 -13.15 -0.98
N ARG A 239 30.43 -14.21 -0.15
CA ARG A 239 30.97 -14.15 1.22
C ARG A 239 32.49 -14.06 1.25
N GLU A 240 33.19 -14.64 0.27
CA GLU A 240 34.66 -14.68 0.25
C GLU A 240 35.31 -13.35 -0.17
N THR A 241 34.55 -12.40 -0.71
CA THR A 241 35.06 -11.09 -1.14
C THR A 241 34.79 -9.95 -0.15
N SER A 242 34.15 -10.23 0.98
CA SER A 242 33.71 -9.21 1.94
C SER A 242 34.42 -9.25 3.30
N ASP A 243 35.36 -10.19 3.48
CA ASP A 243 36.25 -10.28 4.66
C ASP A 243 37.66 -9.75 4.34
#